data_AF-A0A9N9BQT3-F1
#
_entry.id   AF-A0A9N9BQT3-F1
#
_cell.length_a   1.000
_cell.length_b   1.000
_cell.length_c   1.000
_cell.angle_alpha   90.00
_cell.angle_beta   90.00
_cell.angle_gamma   90.00
#
_symmetry.space_group_name_H-M   'P 1'
#
loop_
_entity.id
_entity.type
_entity.pdbx_description
1 polymer ?
#
loop_
_entity_poly.entity_id
_entity_poly.type
_entity_poly.pdbx_seq_one_letter_code
_entity_poly.pdbx_strand_id
1 'polypeptide(L)'
;MLTPSVDEVSKWSPKDVITFLETKKEELFLDDDDINVIKRNKVAGRVFLDLSQEKFERYGLTVGPAKTIVRLIKAIKGEPE
;
A
#
# COMPACT_ATOMS: atom_id res chain seq x y z
N MET A 1 15.24 -3.96 -0.64
CA MET A 1 13.94 -4.61 -0.44
C MET A 1 13.62 -5.42 -1.67
N LEU A 2 13.15 -6.66 -1.51
CA LEU A 2 12.49 -7.35 -2.61
C LEU A 2 11.09 -6.74 -2.76
N THR A 3 10.77 -6.28 -3.96
CA THR A 3 9.45 -5.79 -4.33
C THR A 3 8.83 -6.75 -5.35
N PRO A 4 7.54 -7.07 -5.22
CA PRO A 4 6.82 -7.85 -6.23
C PRO A 4 6.76 -7.09 -7.55
N SER A 5 6.46 -7.80 -8.64
CA SER A 5 6.23 -7.16 -9.94
C SER A 5 4.84 -6.48 -10.00
N VAL A 6 4.69 -5.48 -10.86
CA VAL A 6 3.38 -4.82 -11.11
C VAL A 6 2.32 -5.85 -11.54
N ASP A 7 2.66 -6.78 -12.42
CA ASP A 7 1.73 -7.81 -12.91
C ASP A 7 1.24 -8.74 -11.80
N GLU A 8 2.13 -9.08 -10.86
CA GLU A 8 1.79 -9.87 -9.68
C GLU A 8 0.83 -9.10 -8.76
N VAL A 9 1.21 -7.87 -8.38
CA VAL A 9 0.39 -7.02 -7.51
C VAL A 9 -0.97 -6.75 -8.13
N SER A 10 -1.07 -6.55 -9.45
CA SER A 10 -2.34 -6.27 -10.11
C SER A 10 -3.41 -7.37 -9.94
N LYS A 11 -2.99 -8.61 -9.63
CA LYS A 11 -3.85 -9.79 -9.46
C LYS A 11 -4.23 -10.04 -8.00
N TRP A 12 -3.66 -9.30 -7.06
CA TRP A 12 -3.90 -9.49 -5.64
C TRP A 12 -5.34 -9.19 -5.23
N SER A 13 -5.89 -10.09 -4.42
CA SER A 13 -7.11 -9.82 -3.67
C SER A 13 -6.82 -8.76 -2.59
N PRO A 14 -7.87 -8.17 -1.97
CA PRO A 14 -7.67 -7.30 -0.82
C PRO A 14 -6.92 -7.97 0.33
N LYS A 15 -7.09 -9.28 0.51
CA LYS A 15 -6.36 -10.04 1.55
C LYS A 15 -4.87 -10.07 1.26
N ASP A 16 -4.48 -10.26 0.00
CA ASP A 16 -3.07 -10.33 -0.40
C ASP A 16 -2.38 -8.97 -0.22
N VAL A 17 -3.07 -7.86 -0.52
CA VAL A 17 -2.59 -6.50 -0.24
C VAL A 17 -2.30 -6.31 1.26
N ILE A 18 -3.24 -6.73 2.12
CA ILE A 18 -3.06 -6.62 3.57
C ILE A 18 -1.91 -7.50 4.06
N THR A 19 -1.84 -8.76 3.62
CA THR A 19 -0.74 -9.65 3.98
C THR A 19 0.61 -9.07 3.56
N PHE A 20 0.71 -8.49 2.36
CA PHE A 20 1.93 -7.83 1.92
C PHE A 20 2.33 -6.66 2.83
N LEU A 21 1.38 -5.75 3.13
CA LEU A 21 1.66 -4.61 4.00
C LEU A 21 2.04 -5.05 5.43
N GLU A 22 1.39 -6.07 5.98
CA GLU A 22 1.74 -6.67 7.28
C GLU A 22 3.18 -7.21 7.28
N THR A 23 3.58 -7.95 6.23
CA THR A 23 4.96 -8.47 6.12
C THR A 23 6.02 -7.39 6.02
N LYS A 24 5.63 -6.16 5.65
CA LYS A 24 6.53 -5.00 5.53
C LYS A 24 6.29 -3.94 6.61
N LYS A 25 5.40 -4.19 7.56
CA LYS A 25 4.90 -3.18 8.50
C LYS A 25 6.03 -2.44 9.22
N GLU A 26 6.98 -3.20 9.77
CA GLU A 26 8.16 -2.66 10.47
C GLU A 26 9.09 -1.86 9.54
N GLU A 27 9.32 -2.34 8.31
CA GLU A 27 10.16 -1.65 7.32
C GLU A 27 9.54 -0.31 6.87
N LEU A 28 8.20 -0.25 6.87
CA LEU A 28 7.41 0.89 6.43
C LEU A 28 6.99 1.80 7.59
N PHE A 29 7.35 1.46 8.83
CA PHE A 29 6.93 2.17 10.04
C PHE A 29 5.41 2.39 10.10
N LEU A 30 4.66 1.37 9.69
CA LEU A 30 3.20 1.35 9.78
C LEU A 30 2.78 0.69 11.09
N ASP A 31 1.60 1.02 11.58
CA ASP A 31 0.97 0.29 12.69
C ASP A 31 -0.28 -0.49 12.24
N ASP A 32 -0.92 -1.17 13.19
CA ASP A 32 -2.12 -1.97 12.92
C ASP A 32 -3.31 -1.09 12.48
N ASP A 33 -3.38 0.15 12.95
CA ASP A 33 -4.46 1.07 12.60
C ASP A 33 -4.33 1.56 11.15
N ASP A 34 -3.11 1.85 10.70
CA ASP A 34 -2.80 2.17 9.31
C ASP A 34 -3.25 1.05 8.36
N ILE A 35 -2.90 -0.20 8.69
CA ILE A 35 -3.28 -1.37 7.89
C ILE A 35 -4.80 -1.59 7.94
N ASN A 36 -5.42 -1.37 9.09
CA ASN A 36 -6.87 -1.47 9.26
C ASN A 36 -7.64 -0.48 8.38
N VAL A 37 -7.10 0.72 8.12
CA VAL A 37 -7.71 1.67 7.17
C VAL A 37 -7.78 1.07 5.77
N ILE A 38 -6.69 0.46 5.28
CA ILE A 38 -6.66 -0.20 3.96
C ILE A 38 -7.63 -1.38 3.92
N LYS A 39 -7.67 -2.16 5.00
CA LYS A 39 -8.53 -3.34 5.13
C LYS A 39 -10.02 -2.97 5.07
N ARG A 40 -10.44 -1.90 5.76
CA ARG A 40 -11.83 -1.40 5.76
C ARG A 40 -12.27 -0.95 4.36
N ASN A 41 -11.35 -0.41 3.57
CA ASN A 41 -11.61 0.04 2.20
C ASN A 41 -11.53 -1.09 1.15
N LYS A 42 -11.19 -2.33 1.56
CA LYS A 42 -11.14 -3.51 0.68
C LYS A 42 -10.34 -3.29 -0.62
N VAL A 43 -9.20 -2.62 -0.50
CA VAL A 43 -8.35 -2.26 -1.64
C VAL A 43 -7.73 -3.51 -2.27
N ALA A 44 -8.13 -3.84 -3.50
CA ALA A 44 -7.50 -4.89 -4.30
C ALA A 44 -6.23 -4.37 -4.98
N GLY A 45 -5.35 -5.27 -5.42
CA GLY A 45 -4.02 -4.91 -5.89
C GLY A 45 -3.97 -3.95 -7.09
N ARG A 46 -4.87 -4.11 -8.07
CA ARG A 46 -5.02 -3.13 -9.16
C ARG A 46 -5.33 -1.73 -8.64
N VAL A 47 -6.27 -1.62 -7.69
CA VAL A 47 -6.63 -0.33 -7.09
C VAL A 47 -5.47 0.21 -6.26
N PHE A 48 -4.79 -0.65 -5.48
CA PHE A 48 -3.64 -0.29 -4.66
C PHE A 48 -2.55 0.41 -5.48
N LEU A 49 -2.20 -0.15 -6.65
CA LEU A 49 -1.20 0.44 -7.54
C LEU A 49 -1.58 1.83 -8.04
N ASP A 50 -2.87 2.18 -8.08
CA ASP A 50 -3.37 3.45 -8.60
C ASP A 50 -3.68 4.47 -7.49
N LEU A 51 -3.47 4.14 -6.21
CA LEU A 51 -3.74 5.04 -5.11
C LEU A 51 -2.68 6.14 -4.98
N SER A 52 -3.18 7.37 -4.81
CA SER A 52 -2.38 8.54 -4.48
C SER A 52 -2.42 8.83 -2.98
N GLN A 53 -1.50 9.68 -2.52
CA GLN A 53 -1.47 10.14 -1.14
C GLN A 53 -2.81 10.75 -0.72
N GLU A 54 -3.40 11.60 -1.57
CA GLU A 54 -4.70 12.22 -1.32
C GLU A 54 -5.84 11.19 -1.14
N LYS A 55 -5.80 10.09 -1.90
CA LYS A 55 -6.81 9.01 -1.73
C LYS A 55 -6.63 8.29 -0.40
N PHE A 56 -5.40 8.01 0.01
CA PHE A 56 -5.13 7.42 1.33
C PHE A 56 -5.57 8.34 2.47
N GLU A 57 -5.30 9.64 2.37
CA GLU A 57 -5.77 10.61 3.36
C GLU A 57 -7.31 10.67 3.45
N ARG A 58 -8.00 10.60 2.31
CA ARG A 58 -9.47 10.49 2.28
C ARG A 58 -10.01 9.20 2.90
N TYR A 59 -9.20 8.14 2.94
CA TYR A 59 -9.55 6.89 3.63
C TYR A 59 -9.30 6.96 5.14
N GLY A 60 -8.61 7.99 5.62
CA GLY A 60 -8.31 8.22 7.03
C GLY A 60 -6.87 7.91 7.44
N LEU A 61 -5.96 7.65 6.49
CA LEU A 61 -4.53 7.55 6.79
C LEU A 61 -3.95 8.93 7.06
N THR A 62 -3.04 9.01 8.04
CA THR A 62 -2.27 10.23 8.25
C THR A 62 -1.20 10.40 7.17
N VAL A 63 -0.69 11.63 7.02
CA VAL A 63 0.22 12.03 5.93
C VAL A 63 1.48 11.15 5.86
N GLY A 64 2.03 10.73 6.99
CA GLY A 64 3.25 9.92 7.06
C GLY A 64 3.07 8.54 6.41
N PRO A 65 2.22 7.67 6.98
CA PRO A 65 1.82 6.38 6.41
C PRO A 65 1.38 6.47 4.95
N ALA A 66 0.55 7.46 4.61
CA ALA A 66 0.10 7.67 3.23
C ALA A 66 1.27 7.89 2.26
N LYS A 67 2.24 8.76 2.62
CA LYS A 67 3.45 8.99 1.81
C LYS A 67 4.31 7.75 1.71
N THR A 68 4.49 7.01 2.81
CA THR A 68 5.29 5.78 2.80
C THR A 68 4.71 4.74 1.86
N ILE A 69 3.40 4.53 1.87
CA ILE A 69 2.73 3.58 0.97
C ILE A 69 2.84 4.03 -0.49
N VAL A 70 2.70 5.33 -0.78
CA VAL A 70 2.88 5.85 -2.15
C VAL A 70 4.30 5.64 -2.66
N ARG A 71 5.32 5.86 -1.82
CA ARG A 71 6.71 5.55 -2.17
C ARG A 71 6.92 4.08 -2.48
N LEU A 72 6.31 3.18 -1.70
CA LEU A 72 6.33 1.75 -1.97
C LEU A 72 5.69 1.41 -3.33
N ILE A 73 4.54 2.01 -3.65
CA ILE A 73 3.87 1.83 -4.95
C ILE A 73 4.78 2.28 -6.10
N LYS A 74 5.42 3.45 -5.98
CA LYS A 74 6.39 3.94 -6.96
C LYS A 74 7.57 2.98 -7.13
N ALA A 75 8.12 2.47 -6.03
CA ALA A 75 9.20 1.48 -6.07
C ALA A 75 8.80 0.18 -6.76
N ILE A 76 7.56 -0.30 -6.56
CA ILE A 76 7.01 -1.46 -7.28
C ILE A 76 6.88 -1.17 -8.79
N LYS A 77 6.47 0.04 -9.15
CA LYS A 77 6.33 0.49 -10.55
C LYS A 77 7.67 0.82 -11.22
N GLY A 78 8.78 0.90 -10.45
CA GLY A 78 10.07 1.37 -10.95
C GLY A 78 10.09 2.86 -11.27
N GLU A 79 9.19 3.64 -10.67
CA GLU A 79 9.10 5.09 -10.84
C GLU A 79 10.06 5.81 -9.88
N PRO A 80 10.65 6.95 -10.29
CA PRO A 80 11.44 7.79 -9.40
C PRO A 80 10.59 8.42 -8.29
N GLU A 81 11.23 8.71 -7.15
CA GLU A 81 10.58 9.27 -5.95
C GLU A 81 9.96 10.65 -6.17
#